data_AF-V5SJ24-F1
#
_entry.id   AF-V5SJ24-F1
#
_cell.length_a   1.000
_cell.length_b   1.000
_cell.length_c   1.000
_cell.angle_alpha   90.00
_cell.angle_beta   90.00
_cell.angle_gamma   90.00
#
_symmetry.space_group_name_H-M   'P 1'
#
loop_
_entity.id
_entity.type
_entity.pdbx_description
1 polymer ?
#
loop_
_entity_poly.entity_id
_entity_poly.type
_entity_poly.pdbx_seq_one_letter_code
_entity_poly.pdbx_strand_id
1 'polypeptide(L)'
;MIEHSIDAAFSPKGRINRLAWWIGILATAGAGLIGTALMNADTFDESVNAVPHAPTMAAFLWAALAAYVATVLTLKRLDDAGRPKWLGILFGAAAALLLAGWGIGAFSDPFVPPATMGTMWGLVLAMTPALVEAAHRPSRARTLP
;
A
#
# COMPACT_ATOMS: atom_id res chain seq x y z
N MET A 1 16.71 16.32 -2.93
CA MET A 1 15.55 17.22 -3.04
C MET A 1 14.53 16.48 -3.89
N ILE A 2 13.23 16.57 -3.64
CA ILE A 2 12.23 16.02 -4.57
C ILE A 2 12.09 17.08 -5.67
N GLU A 3 12.59 16.80 -6.87
CA GLU A 3 12.63 17.77 -7.98
C GLU A 3 11.29 17.82 -8.73
N HIS A 4 10.53 16.72 -8.73
CA HIS A 4 9.20 16.64 -9.35
C HIS A 4 8.14 16.08 -8.40
N SER A 5 6.90 16.59 -8.47
CA SER A 5 5.78 16.14 -7.65
C SER A 5 5.46 14.64 -7.82
N ILE A 6 5.71 14.08 -9.01
CA ILE A 6 5.58 12.65 -9.32
C ILE A 6 6.60 11.83 -8.51
N ASP A 7 7.82 12.32 -8.35
CA ASP A 7 8.85 11.63 -7.58
C ASP A 7 8.43 11.46 -6.12
N ALA A 8 7.56 12.33 -5.58
CA ALA A 8 7.03 12.18 -4.24
C ALA A 8 6.17 10.91 -4.06
N ALA A 9 5.47 10.45 -5.11
CA ALA A 9 4.63 9.25 -5.05
C ALA A 9 5.30 8.00 -5.67
N PHE A 10 6.20 8.17 -6.64
CA PHE A 10 6.69 7.07 -7.47
C PHE A 10 8.16 6.69 -7.28
N SER A 11 8.97 7.57 -6.69
CA SER A 11 10.38 7.27 -6.41
C SER A 11 10.57 6.82 -4.97
N PRO A 12 11.21 5.67 -4.67
CA PRO A 12 11.51 5.27 -3.29
C PRO A 12 12.65 6.10 -2.67
N LYS A 13 13.31 6.97 -3.45
CA LYS A 13 14.40 7.83 -2.97
C LYS A 13 13.85 9.09 -2.32
N GLY A 14 14.55 9.57 -1.29
CA GLY A 14 14.25 10.83 -0.62
C GLY A 14 13.66 10.64 0.77
N ARG A 15 13.29 11.77 1.38
CA ARG A 15 12.81 11.86 2.76
C ARG A 15 11.48 12.60 2.79
N ILE A 16 10.57 12.15 3.64
CA ILE A 16 9.27 12.79 3.86
C ILE A 16 9.07 12.98 5.37
N ASN A 17 8.60 14.17 5.76
CA ASN A 17 8.31 14.46 7.16
C ASN A 17 7.06 13.69 7.63
N ARG A 18 6.86 13.60 8.94
CA ARG A 18 5.77 12.84 9.54
C ARG A 18 4.37 13.31 9.11
N LEU A 19 4.14 14.62 9.03
CA LEU A 19 2.83 15.18 8.67
C LEU A 19 2.47 14.87 7.21
N ALA A 20 3.40 15.12 6.28
CA ALA A 20 3.20 14.82 4.87
C ALA A 20 3.07 13.31 4.63
N TRP A 21 3.77 12.49 5.41
CA TRP A 21 3.57 11.04 5.39
C TRP A 21 2.16 10.64 5.83
N TRP A 22 1.62 11.20 6.91
CA TRP A 22 0.25 10.93 7.35
C TRP A 22 -0.79 11.34 6.31
N ILE A 23 -0.65 12.54 5.74
CA ILE A 23 -1.54 13.00 4.68
C ILE A 23 -1.45 12.06 3.47
N GLY A 24 -0.22 11.70 3.07
CA GLY A 24 0.02 10.80 1.95
C GLY A 24 -0.58 9.41 2.18
N ILE A 25 -0.30 8.77 3.32
CA ILE A 25 -0.77 7.40 3.59
C ILE A 25 -2.29 7.34 3.72
N LEU A 26 -2.92 8.35 4.33
CA LEU A 26 -4.39 8.44 4.43
C LEU A 26 -5.03 8.71 3.06
N ALA A 27 -4.45 9.60 2.27
CA ALA A 27 -4.92 9.86 0.91
C ALA A 27 -4.77 8.61 0.02
N THR A 28 -3.64 7.90 0.10
CA THR A 28 -3.41 6.66 -0.65
C THR A 28 -4.35 5.55 -0.19
N ALA A 29 -4.58 5.40 1.11
CA ALA A 29 -5.53 4.42 1.63
C ALA A 29 -6.97 4.72 1.16
N GLY A 30 -7.40 5.98 1.27
CA GLY A 30 -8.74 6.42 0.82
C GLY A 30 -8.93 6.25 -0.69
N ALA A 31 -7.97 6.74 -1.49
CA ALA A 31 -8.00 6.58 -2.94
C ALA A 31 -7.93 5.11 -3.37
N GLY A 32 -7.13 4.30 -2.68
CA GLY A 32 -7.04 2.86 -2.89
C GLY A 32 -8.39 2.17 -2.67
N LEU A 33 -9.03 2.40 -1.53
CA LEU A 33 -10.34 1.81 -1.21
C LEU A 33 -11.44 2.27 -2.16
N ILE A 34 -11.58 3.59 -2.37
CA ILE A 34 -12.63 4.17 -3.22
C ILE A 34 -12.45 3.73 -4.67
N GLY A 35 -11.23 3.84 -5.21
CA GLY A 35 -10.99 3.46 -6.61
C GLY A 35 -11.11 1.96 -6.82
N THR A 36 -10.68 1.13 -5.86
CA THR A 36 -10.92 -0.32 -5.92
C THR A 36 -12.41 -0.63 -5.95
N ALA A 37 -13.22 -0.02 -5.06
CA ALA A 37 -14.66 -0.24 -5.03
C ALA A 37 -15.36 0.20 -6.32
N LEU A 38 -14.95 1.34 -6.90
CA LEU A 38 -15.50 1.85 -8.15
C LEU A 38 -15.13 0.96 -9.36
N MET A 39 -13.87 0.51 -9.40
CA MET A 39 -13.36 -0.30 -10.53
C MET A 39 -13.75 -1.76 -10.41
N ASN A 40 -14.12 -2.25 -9.23
CA ASN A 40 -14.58 -3.62 -9.01
C ASN A 40 -16.09 -3.78 -9.24
N ALA A 41 -16.76 -2.75 -9.75
CA ALA A 41 -18.16 -2.83 -10.16
C ALA A 41 -18.32 -3.63 -11.46
N ASP A 42 -19.44 -4.35 -11.60
CA ASP A 42 -19.76 -5.21 -12.75
C ASP A 42 -19.62 -4.50 -14.11
N THR A 43 -19.74 -3.17 -14.16
CA THR A 43 -19.54 -2.36 -15.37
C THR A 43 -18.12 -2.42 -15.93
N PHE A 44 -17.14 -2.83 -15.13
CA PHE A 44 -15.74 -3.02 -15.54
C PHE A 44 -15.36 -4.49 -15.73
N ASP A 45 -16.28 -5.42 -15.46
CA ASP A 45 -16.07 -6.85 -15.68
C ASP A 45 -16.57 -7.23 -17.09
N GLU A 46 -15.77 -6.91 -18.10
CA GLU A 46 -16.11 -7.14 -19.51
C GLU A 46 -15.90 -8.60 -19.95
N SER A 47 -15.54 -9.53 -19.04
CA SER A 47 -15.09 -10.86 -19.42
C SER A 47 -16.18 -11.94 -19.27
N VAL A 48 -16.44 -12.66 -20.37
CA VAL A 48 -17.32 -13.85 -20.39
C VAL A 48 -16.79 -14.99 -19.49
N ASN A 49 -15.52 -14.91 -19.07
CA ASN A 49 -14.81 -15.88 -18.22
C ASN A 49 -14.49 -15.33 -16.82
N ALA A 50 -15.24 -14.35 -16.33
CA ALA A 50 -15.02 -13.77 -15.01
C ALA A 50 -15.02 -14.86 -13.93
N VAL A 51 -13.95 -14.92 -13.14
CA VAL A 51 -13.87 -15.83 -12.01
C VAL A 51 -14.72 -15.24 -10.88
N PRO A 52 -15.75 -15.96 -10.37
CA PRO A 52 -16.56 -15.46 -9.28
C PRO A 52 -15.70 -15.05 -8.09
N HIS A 53 -15.94 -13.85 -7.55
CA HIS A 53 -15.22 -13.25 -6.42
C HIS A 53 -13.75 -12.85 -6.67
N ALA A 54 -13.24 -12.96 -7.89
CA ALA A 54 -11.96 -12.36 -8.26
C ALA A 54 -12.13 -10.87 -8.60
N PRO A 55 -11.09 -10.04 -8.41
CA PRO A 55 -11.16 -8.64 -8.83
C PRO A 55 -11.22 -8.46 -10.33
N THR A 56 -11.89 -7.40 -10.78
CA THR A 56 -11.69 -6.91 -12.14
C THR A 56 -10.21 -6.51 -12.33
N MET A 57 -9.71 -6.63 -13.56
CA MET A 57 -8.32 -6.24 -13.87
C MET A 57 -8.05 -4.77 -13.51
N ALA A 58 -9.04 -3.89 -13.73
CA ALA A 58 -8.95 -2.48 -13.36
C ALA A 58 -8.80 -2.29 -11.85
N ALA A 59 -9.63 -2.97 -11.05
CA ALA A 59 -9.56 -2.91 -9.59
C ALA A 59 -8.21 -3.44 -9.07
N PHE A 60 -7.72 -4.55 -9.64
CA PHE A 60 -6.43 -5.11 -9.29
C PHE A 60 -5.28 -4.14 -9.56
N LEU A 61 -5.21 -3.57 -10.77
CA LEU A 61 -4.16 -2.62 -11.15
C LEU A 61 -4.19 -1.35 -10.29
N TRP A 62 -5.39 -0.86 -9.95
CA TRP A 62 -5.54 0.28 -9.08
C TRP A 62 -5.08 0.01 -7.65
N ALA A 63 -5.48 -1.14 -7.09
CA ALA A 63 -5.04 -1.55 -5.75
C ALA A 63 -3.52 -1.76 -5.72
N ALA A 64 -2.93 -2.31 -6.77
CA ALA A 64 -1.47 -2.46 -6.93
C ALA A 64 -0.76 -1.11 -6.96
N LEU A 65 -1.32 -0.14 -7.71
CA LEU A 65 -0.80 1.22 -7.74
C LEU A 65 -0.84 1.89 -6.36
N ALA A 66 -1.97 1.79 -5.66
CA ALA A 66 -2.12 2.34 -4.31
C ALA A 66 -1.14 1.70 -3.32
N ALA A 67 -1.00 0.37 -3.35
CA ALA A 67 -0.06 -0.37 -2.51
C ALA A 67 1.41 0.03 -2.79
N TYR A 68 1.75 0.24 -4.06
CA TYR A 68 3.07 0.72 -4.44
C TYR A 68 3.35 2.11 -3.88
N VAL A 69 2.43 3.06 -4.05
CA VAL A 69 2.57 4.42 -3.51
C VAL A 69 2.69 4.40 -1.97
N ALA A 70 1.87 3.59 -1.29
CA ALA A 70 1.95 3.42 0.16
C ALA A 70 3.32 2.88 0.61
N THR A 71 3.89 1.94 -0.16
CA THR A 71 5.22 1.38 0.08
C THR A 71 6.30 2.44 -0.09
N VAL A 72 6.23 3.23 -1.17
CA VAL A 72 7.16 4.34 -1.45
C VAL A 72 7.14 5.39 -0.33
N LEU A 73 5.95 5.81 0.10
CA LEU A 73 5.78 6.76 1.19
C LEU A 73 6.39 6.23 2.50
N THR A 74 6.16 4.95 2.80
CA THR A 74 6.69 4.30 4.00
C THR A 74 8.21 4.17 3.94
N LEU A 75 8.79 3.82 2.79
CA LEU A 75 10.25 3.76 2.60
C LEU A 75 10.91 5.12 2.82
N LYS A 76 10.37 6.19 2.23
CA LYS A 76 10.87 7.57 2.42
C LYS A 76 10.79 8.00 3.88
N ARG A 77 9.74 7.58 4.58
CA ARG A 77 9.54 7.95 5.97
C ARG A 77 10.49 7.20 6.90
N LEU A 78 10.73 5.91 6.62
CA LEU A 78 11.74 5.12 7.33
C LEU A 78 13.15 5.68 7.09
N ASP A 79 13.46 6.11 5.87
CA ASP A 79 14.73 6.78 5.53
C ASP A 79 14.88 8.09 6.33
N ASP A 80 13.82 8.89 6.42
CA ASP A 80 13.79 10.13 7.21
C ASP A 80 13.94 9.91 8.72
N ALA A 81 13.33 8.84 9.25
CA ALA A 81 13.46 8.40 10.63
C ALA A 81 14.81 7.70 10.91
N GLY A 82 15.60 7.41 9.87
CA GLY A 82 16.85 6.69 10.04
C GLY A 82 16.72 5.22 10.38
N ARG A 83 15.59 4.62 10.02
CA ARG A 83 15.26 3.22 10.29
C ARG A 83 15.69 2.35 9.12
N PRO A 84 15.91 1.05 9.37
CA PRO A 84 16.36 0.15 8.33
C PRO A 84 15.27 -0.05 7.26
N LYS A 85 15.68 -0.03 5.99
CA LYS A 85 14.77 -0.11 4.84
C LYS A 85 14.06 -1.46 4.69
N TRP A 86 14.58 -2.52 5.32
CA TRP A 86 13.95 -3.85 5.28
C TRP A 86 12.51 -3.84 5.81
N LEU A 87 12.19 -2.96 6.77
CA LEU A 87 10.81 -2.80 7.25
C LEU A 87 9.85 -2.35 6.14
N GLY A 88 10.27 -1.40 5.30
CA GLY A 88 9.49 -0.95 4.15
C GLY A 88 9.45 -1.98 3.02
N ILE A 89 10.51 -2.77 2.86
CA ILE A 89 10.53 -3.89 1.91
C ILE A 89 9.55 -4.99 2.35
N LEU A 90 9.51 -5.33 3.64
CA LEU A 90 8.53 -6.27 4.18
C LEU A 90 7.10 -5.75 4.04
N PHE A 91 6.87 -4.47 4.27
CA PHE A 91 5.57 -3.84 4.02
C PHE A 91 5.14 -4.03 2.56
N GLY A 92 6.03 -3.72 1.61
CA GLY A 92 5.76 -3.90 0.18
C GLY A 92 5.56 -5.36 -0.21
N ALA A 93 6.36 -6.28 0.34
CA ALA A 93 6.23 -7.71 0.09
C ALA A 93 4.90 -8.26 0.63
N ALA A 94 4.49 -7.86 1.84
CA ALA A 94 3.21 -8.25 2.41
C ALA A 94 2.03 -7.72 1.58
N ALA A 95 2.11 -6.46 1.13
CA ALA A 95 1.10 -5.88 0.24
C ALA A 95 1.03 -6.60 -1.11
N ALA A 96 2.18 -6.95 -1.70
CA ALA A 96 2.24 -7.70 -2.95
C ALA A 96 1.63 -9.12 -2.80
N LEU A 97 1.89 -9.80 -1.68
CA LEU A 97 1.29 -11.11 -1.39
C LEU A 97 -0.22 -11.03 -1.19
N LEU A 98 -0.71 -10.00 -0.49
CA LEU A 98 -2.14 -9.74 -0.35
C LEU A 98 -2.81 -9.55 -1.71
N LEU A 99 -2.23 -8.69 -2.56
CA LEU A 99 -2.74 -8.44 -3.90
C LEU A 99 -2.69 -9.67 -4.78
N ALA A 100 -1.58 -10.41 -4.79
CA ALA A 100 -1.44 -11.63 -5.57
C ALA A 100 -2.48 -12.68 -5.16
N GLY A 101 -2.69 -12.86 -3.84
CA GLY A 101 -3.70 -13.78 -3.33
C GLY A 101 -5.13 -13.35 -3.66
N TRP A 102 -5.42 -12.04 -3.65
CA TRP A 102 -6.71 -11.51 -4.12
C TRP A 102 -6.90 -11.71 -5.63
N GLY A 103 -5.88 -11.41 -6.43
CA GLY A 103 -5.91 -11.52 -7.89
C GLY A 103 -6.12 -12.95 -8.41
N ILE A 104 -5.65 -13.97 -7.67
CA ILE A 104 -5.88 -15.39 -8.01
C ILE A 104 -7.11 -15.99 -7.32
N GLY A 105 -7.87 -15.20 -6.54
CA GLY A 105 -9.04 -15.68 -5.79
C GLY A 105 -8.72 -16.57 -4.58
N ALA A 106 -7.46 -16.61 -4.12
CA ALA A 106 -7.07 -17.31 -2.89
C ALA A 106 -7.57 -16.58 -1.63
N PHE A 107 -7.88 -15.29 -1.76
CA PHE A 107 -8.46 -14.43 -0.74
C PHE A 107 -9.80 -13.89 -1.23
N SER A 108 -10.85 -14.09 -0.45
CA SER A 108 -12.14 -13.44 -0.63
C SER A 108 -11.98 -11.91 -0.60
N ASP A 109 -12.87 -11.22 -1.30
CA ASP A 109 -12.96 -9.76 -1.24
C ASP A 109 -12.93 -9.27 0.23
N PRO A 110 -12.20 -8.17 0.56
CA PRO A 110 -12.09 -7.63 1.92
C PRO A 110 -13.44 -7.28 2.58
N PHE A 111 -14.54 -7.29 1.85
CA PHE A 111 -15.90 -7.03 2.32
C PHE A 111 -16.73 -8.30 2.63
N VAL A 112 -16.16 -9.51 2.52
CA VAL A 112 -16.83 -10.81 2.81
C VAL A 112 -16.60 -11.27 4.29
N PRO A 113 -17.58 -11.92 4.97
CA PRO A 113 -17.46 -12.31 6.38
C PRO A 113 -16.26 -13.23 6.73
N PRO A 114 -15.74 -13.17 7.98
CA PRO A 114 -14.32 -13.43 8.28
C PRO A 114 -13.91 -14.88 8.56
N ALA A 115 -14.51 -15.89 7.92
CA ALA A 115 -14.26 -17.29 8.29
C ALA A 115 -12.99 -17.94 7.68
N THR A 116 -12.33 -17.34 6.68
CA THR A 116 -11.31 -18.03 5.85
C THR A 116 -9.99 -17.28 5.64
N MET A 117 -9.56 -16.40 6.55
CA MET A 117 -8.48 -15.44 6.19
C MET A 117 -7.37 -15.23 7.22
N GLY A 118 -6.90 -16.29 7.88
CA GLY A 118 -5.72 -16.22 8.76
C GLY A 118 -4.46 -15.67 8.06
N THR A 119 -4.24 -16.03 6.80
CA THR A 119 -3.11 -15.55 5.99
C THR A 119 -3.23 -14.06 5.63
N MET A 120 -4.44 -13.58 5.31
CA MET A 120 -4.68 -12.15 5.04
C MET A 120 -4.37 -11.31 6.28
N TRP A 121 -4.94 -11.69 7.43
CA TRP A 121 -4.70 -10.99 8.69
C TRP A 121 -3.24 -11.08 9.13
N GLY A 122 -2.57 -12.21 8.87
CA GLY A 122 -1.13 -12.36 9.09
C GLY A 122 -0.30 -11.38 8.26
N LEU A 123 -0.66 -11.16 6.99
CA LEU A 123 0.00 -10.19 6.12
C LEU A 123 -0.27 -8.74 6.56
N VAL A 124 -1.50 -8.43 6.96
CA VAL A 124 -1.85 -7.12 7.55
C VAL A 124 -1.05 -6.87 8.84
N LEU A 125 -0.93 -7.87 9.70
CA LEU A 125 -0.10 -7.77 10.91
C LEU A 125 1.38 -7.56 10.56
N ALA A 126 1.91 -8.23 9.53
CA ALA A 126 3.28 -8.06 9.08
C ALA A 126 3.60 -6.64 8.56
N MET A 127 2.58 -5.89 8.10
CA MET A 127 2.73 -4.49 7.68
C MET A 127 2.79 -3.51 8.87
N THR A 128 2.26 -3.91 10.04
CA THR A 128 2.10 -3.05 11.22
C THR A 128 3.42 -2.50 11.77
N PRO A 129 4.52 -3.27 11.89
CA PRO A 129 5.79 -2.76 12.41
C PRO A 129 6.36 -1.59 11.61
N ALA A 130 6.22 -1.62 10.28
CA ALA A 130 6.69 -0.55 9.41
C ALA A 130 5.88 0.74 9.63
N LEU A 131 4.56 0.64 9.75
CA LEU A 131 3.68 1.77 10.03
C LEU A 131 3.93 2.37 11.43
N VAL A 132 4.11 1.52 12.45
CA VAL A 132 4.40 1.97 13.83
C VAL A 132 5.71 2.73 13.88
N GLU A 133 6.77 2.20 13.26
CA GLU A 133 8.08 2.85 13.22
C GLU A 133 8.06 4.15 12.40
N ALA A 134 7.33 4.17 11.30
CA ALA A 134 7.10 5.37 10.51
C ALA A 134 6.30 6.45 11.28
N ALA A 135 5.36 6.05 12.13
CA ALA A 135 4.47 6.94 12.85
C ALA A 135 5.07 7.54 14.13
N HIS A 136 5.94 6.81 14.87
CA HIS A 136 6.37 7.23 16.21
C HIS A 136 7.68 8.02 16.24
N ARG A 137 8.58 7.80 15.28
CA ARG A 137 9.94 8.33 15.37
C ARG A 137 10.01 9.82 14.99
N PRO A 138 10.81 10.65 15.67
CA PRO A 138 11.10 11.99 15.16
C PRO A 138 11.89 11.90 13.84
N SER A 139 11.78 12.94 13.00
CA SER A 139 12.65 13.09 11.84
C SER A 139 14.11 13.28 12.29
N ARG A 140 15.08 12.67 11.61
CA ARG A 140 16.49 12.95 11.90
C ARG A 140 16.76 14.43 11.72
N ALA A 141 17.47 15.03 12.68
CA ALA A 141 17.99 16.39 12.57
C ALA A 141 18.67 16.56 11.21
N ARG A 142 18.31 17.63 10.50
CA ARG A 142 18.94 17.97 9.23
C ARG A 142 20.36 18.42 9.57
N THR A 143 21.34 17.52 9.42
CA THR A 143 22.74 17.93 9.38
C THR A 143 22.89 18.78 8.13
N LEU A 144 22.94 20.10 8.31
CA LEU A 144 23.37 20.99 7.24
C LEU A 144 24.82 20.60 6.88
N PRO A 145 25.16 20.53 5.59
CA PRO A 145 26.55 20.40 5.17
C PRO A 145 27.37 21.61 5.61
#